data_AF-A0A924F185-F1
#
_entry.id   AF-A0A924F185-F1
#
_cell.length_a   1.000
_cell.length_b   1.000
_cell.length_c   1.000
_cell.angle_alpha   90.00
_cell.angle_beta   90.00
_cell.angle_gamma   90.00
#
_symmetry.space_group_name_H-M   'P 1'
#
loop_
_entity.id
_entity.type
_entity.pdbx_description
1 polymer ?
#
loop_
_entity_poly.entity_id
_entity_poly.type
_entity_poly.pdbx_seq_one_letter_code
_entity_poly.pdbx_strand_id
1 'polypeptide(L)' 'MKFSQALAGDSPFRAREFIAGKDAVSLATDILALDQDAINAAFRKSPMKRAKVAGLQRNAAVVLTNVGMTER' A
#
# COMPACT_ATOMS: atom_id res chain seq x y z
N MET A 1 20.15 -2.55 23.54
CA MET A 1 19.43 -3.49 22.64
C MET A 1 18.81 -2.67 21.51
N LYS A 2 19.02 -3.00 20.23
CA LYS A 2 18.35 -2.33 19.10
C LYS A 2 17.25 -3.26 18.59
N PHE A 3 15.99 -2.83 18.69
CA PHE A 3 14.82 -3.61 18.31
C PHE A 3 14.54 -3.60 16.79
N SER A 4 15.17 -2.70 16.03
CA SER A 4 15.03 -2.60 14.58
C SER A 4 16.39 -2.67 13.89
N GLN A 5 16.44 -3.44 12.80
CA GLN A 5 17.58 -3.57 11.89
C GLN A 5 17.10 -3.23 10.47
N ALA A 6 17.97 -2.63 9.66
CA ALA A 6 17.67 -2.42 8.26
C ALA A 6 17.56 -3.77 7.54
N LEU A 7 16.58 -3.90 6.66
CA LEU A 7 16.43 -5.10 5.85
C LEU A 7 17.60 -5.21 4.87
N ALA A 8 18.12 -6.42 4.69
CA ALA A 8 19.03 -6.73 3.59
C ALA A 8 18.34 -6.45 2.24
N GLY A 9 19.12 -6.12 1.20
CA GLY A 9 18.58 -5.71 -0.10
C GLY A 9 17.71 -6.78 -0.79
N ASP A 10 17.99 -8.05 -0.51
CA ASP A 10 17.32 -9.25 -1.00
C ASP A 10 16.29 -9.82 0.01
N SER A 11 16.01 -9.09 1.09
CA SER A 11 15.09 -9.55 2.13
C SER A 11 13.69 -9.83 1.56
N PRO A 12 13.05 -10.96 1.94
CA PRO A 12 11.67 -11.26 1.54
C PRO A 12 10.65 -10.28 2.13
N PHE A 13 11.05 -9.48 3.13
CA PHE A 13 10.21 -8.44 3.75
C PHE A 13 10.34 -7.07 3.10
N ARG A 14 11.17 -6.93 2.05
CA ARG A 14 11.30 -5.66 1.33
C ARG A 14 9.95 -5.23 0.75
N ALA A 15 9.66 -3.93 0.84
CA ALA A 15 8.47 -3.36 0.23
C ALA A 15 8.46 -3.61 -1.29
N ARG A 16 7.29 -3.94 -1.82
CA ARG A 16 7.08 -4.08 -3.27
C ARG A 16 7.17 -2.72 -3.94
N GLU A 17 7.57 -2.68 -5.21
CA GLU A 17 7.72 -1.43 -5.97
C GLU A 17 6.45 -0.56 -5.95
N PHE A 18 5.26 -1.16 -6.00
CA PHE A 18 4.01 -0.42 -5.92
C PHE A 18 3.84 0.37 -4.60
N ILE A 19 4.46 -0.06 -3.51
CA ILE A 19 4.36 0.54 -2.17
C ILE A 19 5.60 1.38 -1.83
N ALA A 20 6.78 0.92 -2.28
CA ALA A 20 8.06 1.47 -1.86
C ALA A 20 8.16 2.97 -2.17
N GLY A 21 8.59 3.76 -1.17
CA GLY A 21 8.84 5.20 -1.31
C GLY A 21 7.59 6.09 -1.36
N LYS A 22 6.38 5.53 -1.29
CA LYS A 22 5.13 6.30 -1.25
C LYS A 22 4.75 6.64 0.19
N ASP A 23 4.32 7.88 0.41
CA ASP A 23 3.62 8.25 1.63
C ASP A 23 2.16 7.73 1.61
N ALA A 24 1.45 7.92 2.73
CA ALA A 24 0.09 7.43 2.88
C ALA A 24 -0.88 8.04 1.85
N VAL A 25 -0.71 9.32 1.52
CA VAL A 25 -1.58 10.06 0.59
C VAL A 25 -1.37 9.57 -0.84
N SER A 26 -0.11 9.46 -1.27
CA SER A 26 0.27 8.98 -2.60
C SER A 26 -0.20 7.54 -2.80
N LEU A 27 0.04 6.66 -1.82
CA LEU A 27 -0.40 5.27 -1.90
C LEU A 27 -1.92 5.13 -1.95
N ALA A 28 -2.66 5.89 -1.13
CA ALA A 28 -4.11 5.85 -1.13
C ALA A 28 -4.71 6.38 -2.44
N THR A 29 -4.14 7.45 -2.98
CA THR A 29 -4.56 8.02 -4.28
C THR A 29 -4.35 7.01 -5.41
N ASP A 30 -3.20 6.35 -5.45
CA ASP A 30 -2.91 5.31 -6.45
C ASP A 30 -3.89 4.14 -6.33
N ILE A 31 -4.15 3.66 -5.11
CA ILE A 31 -5.10 2.56 -4.85
C ILE A 31 -6.50 2.89 -5.37
N LEU A 32 -6.96 4.15 -5.24
CA LEU A 32 -8.26 4.58 -5.75
C LEU A 32 -8.34 4.52 -7.28
N ALA A 33 -7.22 4.71 -7.98
CA ALA A 33 -7.15 4.68 -9.44
C ALA A 33 -6.98 3.28 -10.04
N LEU A 34 -6.64 2.26 -9.23
CA LEU A 34 -6.41 0.91 -9.74
C LEU A 34 -7.70 0.15 -10.05
N ASP A 35 -7.65 -0.63 -11.12
CA ASP A 35 -8.59 -1.72 -11.38
C ASP A 35 -8.06 -3.07 -10.86
N GLN A 36 -8.85 -4.12 -11.10
CA GLN A 36 -8.53 -5.47 -10.64
C GLN A 36 -7.28 -6.07 -11.31
N ASP A 37 -7.03 -5.76 -12.58
CA ASP A 37 -5.90 -6.29 -13.32
C ASP A 37 -4.59 -5.65 -12.87
N ALA A 38 -4.61 -4.33 -12.63
CA ALA A 38 -3.49 -3.60 -12.09
C ALA A 38 -3.16 -4.05 -10.65
N ILE A 39 -4.17 -4.35 -9.81
CA ILE A 39 -3.97 -4.95 -8.48
C ILE A 39 -3.33 -6.34 -8.61
N ASN A 40 -3.80 -7.18 -9.52
CA ASN A 40 -3.25 -8.51 -9.74
C ASN A 40 -1.78 -8.48 -10.17
N ALA A 41 -1.42 -7.52 -11.03
CA ALA A 41 -0.05 -7.30 -11.47
C ALA A 41 0.84 -6.79 -10.32
N ALA A 42 0.43 -5.71 -9.64
CA ALA A 42 1.18 -5.09 -8.54
C ALA A 42 1.42 -6.07 -7.36
N PHE A 43 0.45 -6.94 -7.09
CA PHE A 43 0.51 -7.90 -6.00
C PHE A 43 0.74 -9.34 -6.46
N ARG A 44 1.35 -9.55 -7.64
CA ARG A 44 1.68 -10.88 -8.15
C ARG A 44 2.52 -11.66 -7.14
N LYS A 45 2.19 -12.95 -6.94
CA LYS A 45 2.79 -13.83 -5.91
C LYS A 45 2.58 -13.33 -4.46
N SER A 46 1.63 -12.43 -4.22
CA SER A 46 1.19 -12.03 -2.87
C SER A 46 -0.20 -12.56 -2.58
N PRO A 47 -0.52 -12.95 -1.34
CA PRO A 47 -1.90 -13.07 -0.87
C PRO A 47 -2.76 -11.83 -1.14
N MET A 48 -2.15 -10.64 -1.17
CA MET A 48 -2.82 -9.36 -1.43
C MET A 48 -3.54 -9.30 -2.78
N LYS A 49 -3.13 -10.09 -3.79
CA LYS A 49 -3.85 -10.14 -5.07
C LYS A 49 -5.32 -10.58 -4.94
N ARG A 50 -5.66 -11.27 -3.84
CA ARG A 50 -7.02 -11.74 -3.54
C ARG A 50 -7.85 -10.71 -2.78
N ALA A 51 -7.28 -9.56 -2.44
CA ALA A 51 -8.03 -8.48 -1.83
C ALA A 51 -9.12 -8.01 -2.79
N LYS A 52 -10.33 -7.77 -2.26
CA LYS A 52 -11.41 -7.16 -3.05
C LYS A 52 -11.05 -5.70 -3.29
N VAL A 53 -10.93 -5.30 -4.55
CA VAL A 53 -10.57 -3.92 -4.94
C VAL A 53 -11.47 -2.89 -4.29
N ALA A 54 -12.79 -3.11 -4.30
CA ALA A 54 -13.74 -2.22 -3.64
C ALA A 54 -13.48 -2.03 -2.14
N GLY A 55 -13.02 -3.07 -1.44
CA GLY A 55 -12.66 -2.97 -0.02
C GLY A 55 -11.37 -2.18 0.18
N LEU A 56 -10.40 -2.36 -0.71
CA LEU A 56 -9.12 -1.63 -0.66
C LEU A 56 -9.32 -0.14 -0.97
N GLN A 57 -10.11 0.18 -1.99
CA GLN A 57 -10.48 1.54 -2.35
C GLN A 57 -11.25 2.24 -1.23
N ARG A 58 -12.17 1.54 -0.56
CA ARG A 58 -12.84 2.08 0.63
C ARG A 58 -11.84 2.45 1.73
N ASN A 59 -10.88 1.57 2.03
CA ASN A 59 -9.86 1.85 3.03
C ASN A 59 -8.96 3.03 2.61
N ALA A 60 -8.63 3.15 1.34
CA ALA A 60 -7.88 4.29 0.81
C ALA A 60 -8.64 5.62 0.99
N ALA A 61 -9.94 5.64 0.70
CA ALA A 61 -10.77 6.83 0.96
C ALA A 61 -10.79 7.22 2.44
N VAL A 62 -10.84 6.25 3.36
CA VAL A 62 -10.75 6.49 4.81
C VAL A 62 -9.40 7.09 5.19
N VAL A 63 -8.29 6.57 4.64
CA VAL A 63 -6.95 7.12 4.88
C VAL A 63 -6.87 8.59 4.45
N LEU A 64 -7.32 8.93 3.25
CA LEU A 64 -7.32 10.31 2.75
C LEU A 64 -8.17 11.23 3.65
N THR A 65 -9.31 10.74 4.14
CA THR A 65 -10.16 11.50 5.07
C THR A 65 -9.45 11.76 6.39
N ASN A 66 -8.80 10.74 6.96
CA ASN A 66 -8.12 10.84 8.26
C ASN A 66 -6.89 11.76 8.21
N VAL A 67 -6.14 11.74 7.10
CA VAL A 67 -5.02 12.66 6.91
C VAL A 67 -5.52 14.11 6.91
N GLY A 68 -6.58 14.41 6.17
CA GLY A 68 -7.18 15.76 6.16
C GLY A 68 -7.84 16.19 7.48
N MET A 69 -8.16 15.26 8.38
CA MET A 69 -8.61 15.56 9.75
C MET A 69 -7.45 15.82 10.71
N THR A 70 -6.25 15.33 10.42
CA THR A 70 -5.07 15.48 11.29
C THR A 70 -4.41 16.86 11.11
N GLU A 71 -4.64 17.53 9.98
CA GLU A 71 -4.13 18.88 9.69
C GLU A 71 -5.04 20.01 10.23
N ARG A 72 -6.05 19.71 11.05
CA ARG A 72 -6.96 20.68 11.69
C ARG A 72 -6.68 20.88 13.17
#